data_AF-W7DSL7-F1
#
_entry.id   AF-W7DSL7-F1
#
_cell.length_a   1.000
_cell.length_b   1.000
_cell.length_c   1.000
_cell.angle_alpha   90.00
_cell.angle_beta   90.00
_cell.angle_gamma   90.00
#
_symmetry.space_group_name_H-M   'P 1'
#
loop_
_entity.id
_entity.type
_entity.pdbx_description
1 polymer ?
#
loop_
_entity_poly.entity_id
_entity_poly.type
_entity_poly.pdbx_seq_one_letter_code
_entity_poly.pdbx_strand_id
1 'polypeptide(L)'
;MRKVFNYRRVFRIPYAYRRLFGGLLEFGFDVPVVLLINLVGAFLVTLFVWWSVIQNIVPHAFGMWDVLFLVGIPIGIAIMIQKVNPDGKNIYRFLFGLMRYLLRVKFPKAEFCHDEKVEQHGNKVRFSLLYKVKKGGKS
;
A
#
# COMPACT_ATOMS: atom_id res chain seq x y z
N MET A 1 27.09 33.56 14.00
CA MET A 1 25.86 33.39 13.19
C MET A 1 25.03 32.24 13.76
N ARG A 2 23.80 32.51 14.22
CA ARG A 2 22.89 31.48 14.77
C ARG A 2 22.23 30.73 13.61
N LYS A 3 22.65 29.48 13.34
CA LYS A 3 22.02 28.63 12.32
C LYS A 3 20.69 28.11 12.87
N VAL A 4 19.59 28.69 12.41
CA VAL A 4 18.24 28.20 12.73
C VAL A 4 17.92 27.08 11.74
N PHE A 5 18.02 25.83 12.21
CA PHE A 5 17.66 24.68 11.39
C PHE A 5 16.15 24.49 11.39
N ASN A 6 15.53 24.54 10.21
CA ASN A 6 14.11 24.23 10.07
C ASN A 6 13.93 22.69 10.06
N TYR A 7 13.78 22.12 11.26
CA TYR A 7 13.66 20.68 11.47
C TYR A 7 12.51 20.03 10.68
N ARG A 8 11.40 20.76 10.46
CA ARG A 8 10.25 20.25 9.67
C ARG A 8 10.67 19.94 8.22
N ARG A 9 11.58 20.73 7.64
CA ARG A 9 12.08 20.48 6.28
C ARG A 9 13.03 19.29 6.26
N VAL A 10 13.90 19.16 7.28
CA VAL A 10 14.88 18.06 7.39
C VAL A 10 14.20 16.70 7.43
N PHE A 11 13.14 16.54 8.22
CA PHE A 11 12.39 15.27 8.31
C PHE A 11 11.52 14.95 7.08
N ARG A 12 11.38 15.88 6.13
CA ARG A 12 10.65 15.67 4.87
C ARG A 12 11.57 15.37 3.69
N ILE A 13 12.89 15.46 3.83
CA ILE A 13 13.81 15.11 2.76
C ILE A 13 13.78 13.59 2.60
N PRO A 14 13.38 13.06 1.43
CA PRO A 14 13.42 11.63 1.20
C PRO A 14 14.87 11.16 1.30
N TYR A 15 15.11 10.08 2.04
CA TYR A 15 16.41 9.43 2.03
C TYR A 15 16.78 9.12 0.57
N ALA A 16 17.97 9.53 0.18
CA ALA A 16 18.49 9.33 -1.17
C ALA A 16 19.90 8.77 -1.10
N TYR A 17 20.22 7.84 -2.00
CA TYR A 17 21.55 7.30 -2.14
C TYR A 17 22.20 7.90 -3.37
N ARG A 18 23.40 8.45 -3.19
CA ARG A 18 24.30 8.82 -4.28
C ARG A 18 25.31 7.72 -4.59
N ARG A 19 25.65 6.91 -3.60
CA ARG A 19 26.56 5.76 -3.69
C ARG A 19 25.86 4.51 -3.17
N LEU A 20 25.83 3.46 -3.99
CA LEU A 20 25.39 2.13 -3.59
C LEU A 20 26.61 1.20 -3.44
N PHE A 21 26.47 0.16 -2.62
CA PHE A 21 27.48 -0.89 -2.43
C PHE A 21 28.89 -0.37 -2.10
N GLY A 22 29.00 0.54 -1.14
CA GLY A 22 30.31 1.03 -0.68
C GLY A 22 31.11 1.85 -1.72
N GLY A 23 30.49 2.27 -2.85
CA GLY A 23 31.14 3.07 -3.88
C GLY A 23 31.28 2.38 -5.25
N LEU A 24 30.83 1.14 -5.40
CA LEU A 24 30.83 0.44 -6.70
C LEU A 24 29.86 1.05 -7.72
N LEU A 25 28.77 1.67 -7.24
CA LEU A 25 27.76 2.31 -8.07
C LEU A 25 27.56 3.74 -7.57
N GLU A 26 28.17 4.70 -8.27
CA GLU A 26 27.96 6.12 -8.04
C GLU A 26 26.98 6.67 -9.07
N PHE A 27 25.87 7.24 -8.60
CA PHE A 27 24.94 7.94 -9.47
C PHE A 27 25.35 9.41 -9.57
N GLY A 28 25.29 9.98 -10.78
CA GLY A 28 25.49 11.41 -11.00
C GLY A 28 24.43 12.29 -10.31
N PHE A 29 23.34 11.70 -9.84
CA PHE A 29 22.19 12.34 -9.19
C PHE A 29 21.73 11.54 -7.96
N ASP A 30 21.07 12.21 -7.03
CA ASP A 30 20.52 11.58 -5.82
C ASP A 30 19.30 10.72 -6.17
N VAL A 31 19.39 9.40 -5.94
CA VAL A 31 18.29 8.47 -6.22
C VAL A 31 17.47 8.24 -4.94
N PRO A 32 16.15 8.52 -4.92
CA PRO A 32 15.33 8.27 -3.75
C PRO A 32 15.29 6.78 -3.40
N VAL A 33 15.44 6.41 -2.12
CA VAL A 33 15.39 5.00 -1.68
C VAL A 33 14.08 4.33 -2.09
N VAL A 34 12.97 5.06 -2.03
CA VAL A 34 11.64 4.58 -2.45
C VAL A 34 11.64 4.20 -3.94
N LEU A 35 12.35 4.95 -4.80
CA LEU A 35 12.49 4.55 -6.21
C LEU A 35 13.18 3.20 -6.32
N LEU A 36 14.27 3.04 -5.58
CA LEU A 36 15.11 1.86 -5.63
C LEU A 36 14.33 0.61 -5.18
N ILE A 37 13.59 0.72 -4.07
CA ILE A 37 12.75 -0.37 -3.56
C ILE A 37 11.66 -0.73 -4.57
N ASN A 38 10.98 0.28 -5.14
CA ASN A 38 9.97 0.04 -6.18
C ASN A 38 10.56 -0.61 -7.43
N LEU A 39 11.74 -0.19 -7.84
CA LEU A 39 12.43 -0.72 -9.01
C LEU A 39 12.80 -2.19 -8.80
N VAL A 40 13.38 -2.53 -7.64
CA VAL A 40 13.71 -3.91 -7.29
C VAL A 40 12.46 -4.77 -7.23
N GLY A 41 11.40 -4.30 -6.56
CA GLY A 41 10.13 -5.03 -6.48
C GLY A 41 9.49 -5.25 -7.85
N ALA A 42 9.42 -4.21 -8.67
CA ALA A 42 8.89 -4.31 -10.03
C ALA A 42 9.72 -5.27 -10.89
N PHE A 43 11.05 -5.23 -10.79
CA PHE A 43 11.94 -6.12 -11.52
C PHE A 43 11.70 -7.59 -11.15
N LEU A 44 11.57 -7.90 -9.85
CA LEU A 44 11.26 -9.26 -9.39
C LEU A 44 9.91 -9.75 -9.91
N VAL A 45 8.88 -8.90 -9.90
CA VAL A 45 7.55 -9.25 -10.44
C VAL A 45 7.61 -9.49 -11.94
N THR A 46 8.28 -8.61 -12.70
CA THR A 46 8.42 -8.77 -14.15
C THR A 46 9.22 -10.02 -14.50
N LEU A 47 10.31 -10.31 -13.79
CA LEU A 47 11.07 -11.56 -13.95
C LEU A 47 10.21 -12.80 -13.66
N PHE A 48 9.45 -12.78 -12.58
CA PHE A 48 8.57 -13.88 -12.21
C PHE A 48 7.51 -14.13 -13.30
N VAL A 49 6.86 -13.07 -13.79
CA VAL A 49 5.88 -13.17 -14.88
C VAL A 49 6.55 -13.68 -16.17
N TRP A 50 7.76 -13.20 -16.47
CA TRP A 50 8.51 -13.64 -17.65
C TRP A 50 8.82 -15.14 -17.60
N TRP A 51 9.31 -15.61 -16.45
CA TRP A 51 9.63 -17.02 -16.25
C TRP A 51 8.39 -17.92 -16.23
N SER A 52 7.35 -17.53 -15.48
CA SER A 52 6.17 -18.39 -15.27
C SER A 52 5.16 -18.35 -16.41
N VAL A 53 5.09 -17.29 -17.20
CA VAL A 53 4.07 -17.14 -18.25
C VAL A 53 4.72 -17.12 -19.63
N ILE A 54 5.70 -16.24 -19.85
CA ILE A 54 6.20 -15.94 -21.18
C ILE A 54 7.05 -17.10 -21.71
N GLN A 55 7.92 -17.70 -20.90
CA GLN A 55 8.71 -18.86 -21.33
C GLN A 55 7.86 -20.09 -21.68
N ASN A 56 6.69 -20.24 -21.06
CA ASN A 56 5.78 -21.34 -21.37
C ASN A 56 5.08 -21.18 -22.73
N ILE A 57 4.98 -19.95 -23.25
CA ILE A 57 4.35 -19.64 -24.53
C ILE A 57 5.41 -19.48 -25.63
N VAL A 58 6.52 -18.83 -25.31
CA VAL A 58 7.63 -18.56 -26.23
C VAL A 58 8.94 -19.00 -25.56
N PRO A 59 9.40 -20.25 -25.80
CA PRO A 59 10.56 -20.81 -25.11
C PRO A 59 11.91 -20.16 -25.46
N HIS A 60 11.95 -19.21 -26.40
CA HIS A 60 13.14 -18.47 -26.83
C HIS A 60 13.05 -16.94 -26.61
N ALA A 61 12.23 -16.50 -25.66
CA ALA A 61 11.98 -15.08 -25.38
C ALA A 61 13.14 -14.39 -24.61
N PHE A 62 14.34 -14.38 -25.17
CA PHE A 62 15.51 -13.61 -24.70
C PHE A 62 16.20 -12.87 -25.85
N GLY A 63 15.44 -12.45 -26.86
CA GLY A 63 15.95 -11.56 -27.89
C GLY A 63 16.26 -10.15 -27.37
N MET A 64 16.94 -9.34 -28.17
CA MET A 64 17.27 -7.95 -27.83
C MET A 64 16.02 -7.12 -27.47
N TRP A 65 14.91 -7.38 -28.14
CA TRP A 65 13.62 -6.72 -27.88
C TRP A 65 13.01 -7.13 -26.53
N ASP A 66 13.22 -8.38 -26.11
CA ASP A 66 12.72 -8.91 -24.84
C ASP A 66 13.40 -8.25 -23.65
N VAL A 67 14.71 -7.98 -23.76
CA VAL A 67 15.48 -7.25 -22.74
C VAL A 67 14.93 -5.83 -22.54
N LEU A 68 14.48 -5.18 -23.61
CA LEU A 68 13.89 -3.85 -23.52
C LEU A 68 12.59 -3.87 -22.70
N PHE A 69 11.78 -4.92 -22.84
CA PHE A 69 10.59 -5.11 -22.01
C PHE A 69 10.97 -5.48 -20.57
N LEU A 70 11.92 -6.38 -20.39
CA LEU A 70 12.37 -6.85 -19.08
C LEU A 70 12.94 -5.73 -18.20
N VAL A 71 13.58 -4.73 -18.81
CA VAL A 71 14.16 -3.57 -18.10
C VAL A 71 13.21 -2.37 -18.12
N GLY A 72 12.57 -2.10 -19.26
CA GLY A 72 11.70 -0.93 -19.44
C GLY A 72 10.42 -1.00 -18.62
N ILE A 73 9.78 -2.18 -18.51
CA ILE A 73 8.55 -2.35 -17.75
C ILE A 73 8.78 -2.06 -16.26
N PRO A 74 9.80 -2.62 -15.57
CA PRO A 74 10.10 -2.29 -14.18
C PRO A 74 10.38 -0.82 -13.93
N ILE A 75 11.13 -0.16 -14.83
CA ILE A 75 11.42 1.27 -14.72
C ILE A 75 10.13 2.09 -14.82
N GLY A 76 9.29 1.80 -15.83
CA GLY A 76 8.01 2.48 -16.02
C GLY A 76 7.08 2.31 -14.82
N ILE A 77 6.96 1.09 -14.31
CA ILE A 77 6.16 0.77 -13.12
C ILE A 77 6.68 1.53 -11.90
N ALA A 78 8.00 1.51 -11.65
CA ALA A 78 8.60 2.18 -10.50
C ALA A 78 8.36 3.71 -10.51
N ILE A 79 8.46 4.34 -11.68
CA ILE A 79 8.16 5.77 -11.86
C ILE A 79 6.67 6.05 -11.67
N MET A 80 5.79 5.20 -12.19
CA MET A 80 4.34 5.36 -11.99
C MET A 80 3.97 5.26 -10.51
N ILE A 81 4.48 4.26 -9.79
CA ILE A 81 4.23 4.10 -8.35
C ILE A 81 4.72 5.32 -7.58
N GLN A 82 5.84 5.93 -7.97
CA GLN A 82 6.31 7.17 -7.34
C GLN A 82 5.39 8.37 -7.57
N LYS A 83 4.76 8.47 -8.74
CA LYS A 83 3.80 9.55 -9.01
C LYS A 83 2.52 9.40 -8.18
N VAL A 84 2.16 8.18 -7.80
CA VAL A 84 0.96 7.90 -7.00
C VAL A 84 1.27 8.21 -5.53
N ASN A 85 0.88 9.40 -5.08
CA ASN A 85 0.83 9.77 -3.67
C ASN A 85 -0.63 9.78 -3.19
N PRO A 86 -1.18 8.65 -2.71
CA PRO A 86 -2.53 8.64 -2.18
C PRO A 86 -2.58 9.53 -0.92
N ASP A 87 -3.35 10.61 -0.98
CA ASP A 87 -3.58 11.57 0.11
C ASP A 87 -2.30 12.21 0.70
N GLY A 88 -1.22 12.32 -0.09
CA GLY A 88 0.07 12.81 0.40
C GLY A 88 0.73 11.89 1.45
N LYS A 89 0.24 10.65 1.60
CA LYS A 89 0.81 9.60 2.45
C LYS A 89 1.62 8.63 1.59
N ASN A 90 2.69 8.09 2.18
CA ASN A 90 3.53 7.10 1.51
C ASN A 90 2.68 5.86 1.14
N ILE A 91 2.71 5.44 -0.12
CA ILE A 91 1.91 4.34 -0.66
C ILE A 91 2.07 3.04 0.12
N TYR A 92 3.26 2.75 0.67
CA TYR A 92 3.47 1.56 1.50
C TYR A 92 2.67 1.60 2.81
N ARG A 93 2.52 2.79 3.41
CA ARG A 93 1.70 2.95 4.62
C ARG A 93 0.23 2.76 4.30
N PHE A 94 -0.20 3.24 3.13
CA PHE A 94 -1.55 3.00 2.64
C PHE A 94 -1.80 1.50 2.42
N LEU A 95 -0.93 0.81 1.67
CA LEU A 95 -1.06 -0.64 1.44
C LEU A 95 -1.06 -1.45 2.74
N PHE A 96 -0.21 -1.09 3.71
CA PHE A 96 -0.19 -1.75 5.01
C PHE A 96 -1.50 -1.55 5.77
N GLY A 97 -2.06 -0.33 5.75
CA GLY A 97 -3.37 -0.03 6.32
C GLY A 97 -4.49 -0.82 5.64
N LEU A 98 -4.48 -0.88 4.31
CA LEU A 98 -5.42 -1.66 3.51
C LEU A 98 -5.33 -3.15 3.85
N MET A 99 -4.13 -3.72 3.92
CA MET A 99 -3.92 -5.13 4.25
C MET A 99 -4.43 -5.44 5.66
N ARG A 100 -4.15 -4.57 6.64
CA ARG A 100 -4.70 -4.69 8.00
C ARG A 100 -6.23 -4.65 8.00
N TYR A 101 -6.83 -3.76 7.22
CA TYR A 101 -8.29 -3.68 7.07
C TYR A 101 -8.87 -4.95 6.44
N LEU A 102 -8.28 -5.45 5.35
CA LEU A 102 -8.73 -6.66 4.68
C LEU A 102 -8.70 -7.86 5.64
N LEU A 103 -7.58 -8.06 6.34
CA LEU A 103 -7.39 -9.19 7.25
C LEU A 103 -8.23 -9.09 8.53
N ARG A 104 -8.42 -7.89 9.11
CA ARG A 104 -9.09 -7.73 10.41
C ARG A 104 -10.57 -7.40 10.32
N VAL A 105 -11.01 -6.80 9.22
CA VAL A 105 -12.39 -6.32 9.07
C VAL A 105 -13.10 -7.09 7.95
N LYS A 106 -12.57 -7.01 6.73
CA LYS A 106 -13.30 -7.50 5.55
C LYS A 106 -13.45 -9.03 5.51
N PHE A 107 -12.36 -9.77 5.64
CA PHE A 107 -12.39 -11.24 5.60
C PHE A 107 -13.15 -11.88 6.78
N PRO A 108 -12.95 -11.46 8.04
CA PRO A 108 -13.73 -11.98 9.16
C PRO A 108 -15.16 -11.44 9.22
N LYS A 109 -15.58 -10.58 8.27
CA LYS A 109 -16.89 -9.89 8.27
C LYS A 109 -17.20 -9.22 9.60
N ALA A 110 -16.19 -8.63 10.24
CA ALA A 110 -16.37 -7.97 11.53
C ALA A 110 -17.22 -6.71 11.33
N GLU A 111 -18.33 -6.62 12.05
CA GLU A 111 -19.17 -5.43 12.09
C GLU A 111 -18.72 -4.52 13.23
N PHE A 112 -18.70 -3.22 12.95
CA PHE A 112 -18.32 -2.20 13.92
C PHE A 112 -19.46 -1.19 14.05
N CYS A 113 -19.80 -0.83 15.28
CA CYS A 113 -20.74 0.24 15.59
C CYS A 113 -20.09 1.15 16.63
N HIS A 114 -20.05 2.46 16.39
CA HIS A 114 -19.36 3.42 17.27
C HIS A 114 -17.91 3.02 17.64
N ASP A 115 -17.13 2.56 16.64
CA ASP A 115 -15.75 2.07 16.81
C ASP A 115 -15.57 0.81 17.68
N GLU A 116 -16.65 0.23 18.19
CA GLU A 116 -16.64 -1.04 18.90
C GLU A 116 -17.00 -2.20 17.98
N LYS A 117 -16.28 -3.32 18.12
CA LYS A 117 -16.58 -4.55 17.38
C LYS A 117 -17.86 -5.15 17.95
N VAL A 118 -18.89 -5.26 17.12
CA VAL A 118 -20.17 -5.86 17.51
C VAL A 118 -20.12 -7.35 17.19
N GLU A 119 -20.49 -8.19 18.15
CA GLU A 119 -20.75 -9.59 17.86
C GLU A 119 -22.06 -9.70 17.09
N GLN A 120 -22.02 -10.25 15.88
CA GLN A 120 -23.23 -10.61 15.14
C GLN A 120 -24.02 -11.64 15.95
N HIS A 121 -24.93 -11.18 16.79
CA HIS A 121 -26.03 -12.02 17.25
C HIS A 121 -27.02 -12.12 16.08
N GLY A 122 -27.08 -13.28 15.43
CA GLY A 122 -28.07 -13.61 14.38
C GLY A 122 -29.54 -13.58 14.84
N ASN A 123 -29.83 -12.94 15.97
CA ASN A 123 -31.15 -12.79 16.54
C ASN A 123 -31.83 -11.60 15.86
N LYS A 124 -32.92 -11.90 15.14
CA LYS A 124 -33.85 -10.87 14.64
C LYS A 124 -34.34 -10.03 15.82
N VAL A 125 -34.00 -8.75 15.83
CA VAL A 125 -34.54 -7.78 16.79
C VAL A 125 -36.05 -7.74 16.61
N ARG A 126 -36.80 -8.33 17.56
CA ARG A 126 -38.25 -8.21 17.63
C ARG A 126 -38.57 -7.04 18.54
N PHE A 127 -39.08 -5.96 17.96
CA PHE A 127 -39.69 -4.90 18.74
C PHE A 127 -41.00 -5.42 19.33
N SER A 128 -41.16 -5.33 20.64
CA SER A 128 -42.44 -5.58 21.28
C SER A 128 -43.41 -4.46 20.93
N LEU A 129 -44.67 -4.80 20.66
CA LEU A 129 -45.72 -3.81 20.42
C LEU A 129 -45.93 -2.96 21.68
N LEU A 130 -46.07 -1.66 21.49
CA LEU A 130 -46.36 -0.68 22.54
C LEU A 130 -47.63 -1.10 23.29
N TYR A 131 -47.52 -1.42 24.58
CA TYR A 131 -48.68 -1.67 25.42
C TYR A 131 -49.20 -0.36 26.01
N LYS A 132 -50.53 -0.19 25.98
CA LYS A 132 -51.21 0.98 26.50
C LYS A 132 -51.19 0.93 28.04
N VAL A 133 -50.36 1.78 28.66
CA VAL A 133 -50.36 1.96 30.12
C VAL A 133 -51.67 2.66 30.51
N LYS A 134 -52.55 1.97 31.25
CA LYS A 134 -53.69 2.63 31.91
C LYS A 134 -53.11 3.55 32.99
N LYS A 135 -53.28 4.86 32.83
CA LYS A 135 -53.13 5.81 33.95
C LYS A 135 -54.07 5.33 35.05
N GLY A 136 -53.50 4.87 36.16
CA GLY A 136 -54.25 4.51 37.35
C GLY A 136 -55.09 5.71 37.79
N GLY A 137 -56.41 5.53 37.77
CA GLY A 137 -57.33 6.46 38.39
C GLY A 137 -57.06 6.46 39.90
N LYS A 138 -56.75 7.64 40.43
CA LYS A 138 -56.83 7.86 41.87
C LYS A 138 -58.31 7.83 42.24
N SER A 139 -58.62 6.97 43.20
CA SER A 139 -59.88 6.93 43.97
C SER A 139 -60.17 8.28 44.62
#